data_AF-A0A965U0K1-F1
#
_entry.id   AF-A0A965U0K1-F1
#
_cell.length_a   1.000
_cell.length_b   1.000
_cell.length_c   1.000
_cell.angle_alpha   90.00
_cell.angle_beta   90.00
_cell.angle_gamma   90.00
#
_symmetry.space_group_name_H-M   'P 1'
#
loop_
_entity.id
_entity.type
_entity.pdbx_description
1 polymer ?
#
loop_
_entity_poly.entity_id
_entity_poly.type
_entity_poly.pdbx_seq_one_letter_code
_entity_poly.pdbx_strand_id
1 'polypeptide(L)'
;MRKFLFITLLFVSITSLLFSERSLFVGTIPLNGRIPLQESFSLDVTFQDSFLLNQNIAGGRYQIATYEFFSNSPDIIYQMKLSPGINTRLGEGIFAFRNVTEGGIDTGGNPIPFRLVVRDSLDLGDISNDEFRSVAKNIGILIGSRYQENGTIFVAFPTMSEGFDITEFSSGSYIASIFVEVLAD
;
A
#
# COMPACT_ATOMS: atom_id res chain seq x y z
N MET A 1 41.54 -67.70 49.11
CA MET A 1 41.14 -66.33 48.76
C MET A 1 40.78 -66.10 47.28
N ARG A 2 41.23 -66.94 46.32
CA ARG A 2 40.89 -66.79 44.88
C ARG A 2 39.41 -66.98 44.49
N LYS A 3 38.64 -67.77 45.25
CA LYS A 3 37.23 -68.07 44.94
C LYS A 3 36.25 -66.93 45.28
N PHE A 4 36.58 -66.11 46.29
CA PHE A 4 35.75 -64.96 46.68
C PHE A 4 35.85 -63.78 45.71
N LEU A 5 37.01 -63.65 45.05
CA LEU A 5 37.29 -62.56 44.10
C LEU A 5 36.51 -62.74 42.79
N PHE A 6 36.24 -63.99 42.39
CA PHE A 6 35.37 -64.28 41.24
C PHE A 6 33.89 -63.97 41.52
N ILE A 7 33.42 -64.18 42.75
CA ILE A 7 32.01 -63.93 43.13
C ILE A 7 31.71 -62.43 43.19
N THR A 8 32.67 -61.62 43.68
CA THR A 8 32.53 -60.15 43.70
C THR A 8 32.64 -59.55 42.31
N LEU A 9 33.52 -60.09 41.44
CA LEU A 9 33.61 -59.66 40.04
C LEU A 9 32.31 -59.98 39.26
N LEU A 10 31.69 -61.13 39.54
CA LEU A 10 30.42 -61.53 38.92
C LEU A 10 29.25 -60.62 39.31
N PHE A 11 29.24 -60.12 40.56
CA PHE A 11 28.20 -59.20 41.03
C PHE A 11 28.31 -57.80 40.41
N VAL A 12 29.53 -57.31 40.14
CA VAL A 12 29.74 -55.99 39.50
C VAL A 12 29.36 -56.01 38.01
N SER A 13 29.43 -57.18 37.34
CA SER A 13 29.01 -57.32 35.94
C SER A 13 27.48 -57.40 35.73
N ILE A 14 26.69 -57.63 36.78
CA ILE A 14 25.22 -57.76 36.67
C ILE A 14 24.54 -56.39 36.77
N THR A 15 25.16 -55.41 37.43
CA THR A 15 24.54 -54.10 37.67
C THR A 15 24.62 -53.12 36.48
N SER A 16 25.38 -53.44 35.42
CA SER A 16 25.61 -52.52 34.29
C SER A 16 24.64 -52.70 33.11
N LEU A 17 23.68 -53.63 33.17
CA LEU A 17 22.84 -53.98 32.00
C LEU A 17 21.34 -53.71 32.17
N LEU A 18 20.88 -53.03 33.22
CA LEU A 18 19.44 -52.88 33.50
C LEU A 18 18.95 -51.43 33.51
N PHE A 19 19.42 -50.63 32.55
CA PHE A 19 18.66 -49.45 32.13
C PHE A 19 18.20 -49.66 30.69
N SER A 20 17.12 -50.43 30.53
CA SER A 20 16.31 -50.39 29.31
C SER A 20 15.40 -49.19 29.46
N GLU A 21 15.78 -48.07 28.86
CA GLU A 21 14.91 -46.92 28.73
C GLU A 21 13.79 -47.30 27.74
N ARG A 22 12.65 -47.73 28.28
CA ARG A 22 11.47 -48.10 27.49
C ARG A 22 10.77 -46.81 27.06
N SER A 23 11.08 -46.36 25.84
CA SER A 23 10.24 -45.37 25.18
C SER A 23 8.92 -46.01 24.77
N LEU A 24 7.82 -45.54 25.37
CA LEU A 24 6.46 -45.99 25.08
C LEU A 24 5.88 -45.30 23.83
N PHE A 25 6.44 -44.16 23.44
CA PHE A 25 6.08 -43.41 22.24
C PHE A 25 7.19 -42.41 21.90
N VAL A 26 7.69 -42.45 20.66
CA VAL A 26 8.52 -41.39 20.07
C VAL A 26 7.79 -40.91 18.83
N GLY A 27 7.44 -39.64 18.80
CA GLY A 27 6.78 -39.02 17.67
C GLY A 27 7.03 -37.53 17.67
N THR A 28 7.17 -36.97 16.48
CA THR A 28 7.17 -35.52 16.26
C THR A 28 5.75 -35.08 15.97
N ILE A 29 5.27 -34.05 16.66
CA ILE A 29 4.02 -33.36 16.29
C ILE A 29 4.41 -32.32 15.24
N PRO A 30 4.00 -32.46 13.96
CA PRO A 30 4.21 -31.40 13.00
C PRO A 30 3.31 -30.22 13.38
N LEU A 31 3.92 -29.12 13.81
CA LEU A 31 3.22 -27.86 14.03
C LEU A 31 3.33 -27.03 12.74
N ASN A 32 2.23 -26.96 12.00
CA ASN A 32 2.12 -26.07 10.84
C ASN A 32 1.47 -24.76 11.31
N GLY A 33 2.27 -23.71 11.44
CA GLY A 33 1.78 -22.35 11.65
C GLY A 33 1.64 -21.63 10.31
N ARG A 34 0.47 -21.01 10.06
CA ARG A 34 0.30 -20.04 8.98
C ARG A 34 -0.04 -18.71 9.62
N ILE A 35 0.84 -17.71 9.45
CA ILE A 35 0.50 -16.33 9.75
C ILE A 35 -0.25 -15.81 8.52
N PRO A 36 -1.54 -15.41 8.64
CA PRO A 36 -2.22 -14.74 7.53
C PRO A 36 -1.52 -13.42 7.21
N LEU A 37 -1.69 -12.93 5.99
CA LEU A 37 -1.36 -11.55 5.63
C LEU A 37 -2.11 -10.62 6.62
N GLN A 38 -1.36 -9.83 7.39
CA GLN A 38 -1.86 -8.88 8.39
C GLN A 38 -1.74 -7.44 7.88
N GLU A 39 -1.72 -7.27 6.57
CA GLU A 39 -1.70 -5.98 5.89
C GLU A 39 -3.13 -5.46 5.68
N SER A 40 -3.31 -4.17 5.87
CA SER A 40 -4.53 -3.48 5.46
C SER A 40 -4.19 -2.15 4.81
N PHE A 41 -4.87 -1.88 3.70
CA PHE A 41 -4.91 -0.56 3.08
C PHE A 41 -6.38 -0.13 3.01
N SER A 42 -6.69 1.00 3.62
CA SER A 42 -8.00 1.64 3.55
C SER A 42 -7.88 2.95 2.77
N LEU A 43 -8.86 3.23 1.93
CA LEU A 43 -8.95 4.48 1.17
C LEU A 43 -10.35 5.06 1.35
N ASP A 44 -10.41 6.24 1.96
CA ASP A 44 -11.63 6.97 2.20
C ASP A 44 -11.71 8.17 1.25
N VAL A 45 -12.63 8.09 0.28
CA VAL A 45 -12.83 9.14 -0.71
C VAL A 45 -13.64 10.28 -0.09
N THR A 46 -13.03 11.47 -0.02
CA THR A 46 -13.62 12.65 0.64
C THR A 46 -14.65 13.35 -0.25
N PHE A 47 -14.43 13.38 -1.56
CA PHE A 47 -15.40 13.95 -2.51
C PHE A 47 -16.28 12.88 -3.11
N GLN A 48 -17.50 12.74 -2.57
CA GLN A 48 -18.59 12.02 -3.24
C GLN A 48 -19.43 12.95 -4.14
N ASP A 49 -19.42 14.26 -3.86
CA ASP A 49 -20.16 15.28 -4.63
C ASP A 49 -19.28 15.98 -5.68
N SER A 50 -19.92 16.51 -6.73
CA SER A 50 -19.26 17.23 -7.82
C SER A 50 -18.50 18.48 -7.33
N PHE A 51 -17.20 18.52 -7.58
CA PHE A 51 -16.40 19.72 -7.35
C PHE A 51 -16.66 20.77 -8.43
N LEU A 52 -16.78 22.04 -8.05
CA LEU A 52 -17.06 23.13 -8.98
C LEU A 52 -15.78 23.58 -9.70
N LEU A 53 -15.69 23.26 -10.99
CA LEU A 53 -14.65 23.76 -11.90
C LEU A 53 -14.94 25.21 -12.30
N ASN A 54 -14.20 26.17 -11.73
CA ASN A 54 -14.34 27.60 -12.02
C ASN A 54 -12.97 28.31 -12.07
N GLN A 55 -12.97 29.63 -12.27
CA GLN A 55 -11.74 30.44 -12.39
C GLN A 55 -10.81 30.39 -11.17
N ASN A 56 -11.32 30.01 -9.99
CA ASN A 56 -10.55 29.97 -8.77
C ASN A 56 -9.78 28.65 -8.60
N ILE A 57 -9.94 27.68 -9.51
CA ILE A 57 -9.23 26.40 -9.39
C ILE A 57 -7.77 26.50 -9.81
N ALA A 58 -7.38 27.53 -10.58
CA ALA A 58 -6.01 27.70 -11.05
C ALA A 58 -5.04 27.80 -9.85
N GLY A 59 -4.06 26.90 -9.79
CA GLY A 59 -3.14 26.78 -8.65
C GLY A 59 -3.75 26.24 -7.36
N GLY A 60 -5.03 25.86 -7.38
CA GLY A 60 -5.75 25.31 -6.24
C GLY A 60 -5.35 23.86 -5.95
N ARG A 61 -5.42 23.49 -4.66
CA ARG A 61 -5.20 22.13 -4.16
C ARG A 61 -6.45 21.67 -3.42
N TYR A 62 -6.94 20.49 -3.77
CA TYR A 62 -8.21 19.94 -3.28
C TYR A 62 -8.02 18.53 -2.77
N GLN A 63 -8.35 18.27 -1.51
CA GLN A 63 -8.25 16.93 -0.90
C GLN A 63 -9.31 16.00 -1.47
N ILE A 64 -8.91 14.91 -2.13
CA ILE A 64 -9.85 13.96 -2.75
C ILE A 64 -10.03 12.69 -1.95
N ALA A 65 -9.02 12.27 -1.17
CA ALA A 65 -9.10 11.06 -0.37
C ALA A 65 -8.09 11.10 0.77
N THR A 66 -8.36 10.29 1.79
CA THR A 66 -7.39 9.91 2.82
C THR A 66 -7.13 8.41 2.72
N TYR A 67 -5.93 7.98 3.10
CA TYR A 67 -5.60 6.56 3.17
C TYR A 67 -4.97 6.21 4.51
N GLU A 68 -5.17 4.97 4.91
CA GLU A 68 -4.52 4.34 6.05
C GLU A 68 -3.86 3.05 5.60
N PHE A 69 -2.59 2.88 5.94
CA PHE A 69 -1.81 1.69 5.67
C PHE A 69 -1.31 1.09 6.97
N PHE A 70 -1.38 -0.23 7.05
CA PHE A 70 -0.89 -1.02 8.17
C PHE A 70 -0.27 -2.31 7.64
N SER A 71 0.88 -2.70 8.21
CA SER A 71 1.49 -4.02 8.01
C SER A 71 2.26 -4.47 9.25
N ASN A 72 2.15 -5.75 9.58
CA ASN A 72 2.96 -6.41 10.62
C ASN A 72 4.23 -7.08 10.06
N SER A 73 4.56 -6.84 8.79
CA SER A 73 5.71 -7.43 8.10
C SER A 73 6.81 -6.37 7.95
N PRO A 74 7.74 -6.24 8.91
CA PRO A 74 8.79 -5.21 8.88
C PRO A 74 9.82 -5.42 7.77
N ASP A 75 9.90 -6.63 7.21
CA ASP A 75 10.88 -7.02 6.19
C ASP A 75 10.38 -6.81 4.75
N ILE A 76 9.12 -6.41 4.57
CA ILE A 76 8.51 -6.18 3.25
C ILE A 76 8.47 -4.68 2.98
N ILE A 77 8.87 -4.29 1.77
CA ILE A 77 8.77 -2.90 1.32
C ILE A 77 7.48 -2.75 0.54
N TYR A 78 6.65 -1.77 0.94
CA TYR A 78 5.39 -1.49 0.28
C TYR A 78 5.47 -0.21 -0.54
N GLN A 79 4.89 -0.23 -1.74
CA GLN A 79 4.81 0.92 -2.62
C GLN A 79 3.36 1.16 -3.04
N MET A 80 2.86 2.36 -2.76
CA MET A 80 1.61 2.84 -3.36
C MET A 80 1.90 3.46 -4.73
N LYS A 81 1.10 3.07 -5.72
CA LYS A 81 1.10 3.64 -7.05
C LYS A 81 -0.28 4.19 -7.38
N LEU A 82 -0.32 5.46 -7.79
CA LEU A 82 -1.50 6.13 -8.30
C LEU A 82 -1.31 6.31 -9.81
N SER A 83 -2.24 5.81 -10.61
CA SER A 83 -2.22 5.96 -12.07
C SER A 83 -3.56 6.45 -12.61
N PRO A 84 -3.59 7.10 -13.80
CA PRO A 84 -4.86 7.52 -14.39
C PRO A 84 -5.73 6.32 -14.74
N GLY A 85 -6.98 6.33 -14.29
CA GLY A 85 -7.98 5.29 -14.60
C GLY A 85 -8.72 5.52 -15.92
N ILE A 86 -8.51 6.68 -16.57
CA ILE A 86 -9.11 7.03 -17.86
C ILE A 86 -8.02 7.63 -18.75
N ASN A 87 -7.94 7.14 -19.99
CA ASN A 87 -7.13 7.77 -21.03
C ASN A 87 -7.87 8.96 -21.64
N THR A 88 -7.13 10.05 -21.88
CA THR A 88 -7.67 11.28 -22.47
C THR A 88 -6.90 11.68 -23.72
N ARG A 89 -7.37 12.74 -24.40
CA ARG A 89 -6.72 13.30 -25.60
C ARG A 89 -5.35 13.92 -25.33
N LEU A 90 -5.01 14.18 -24.06
CA LEU A 90 -3.68 14.70 -23.69
C LEU A 90 -2.59 13.63 -23.84
N GLY A 91 -2.96 12.36 -23.82
CA GLY A 91 -2.04 11.24 -23.95
C GLY A 91 -2.31 10.13 -22.94
N GLU A 92 -1.66 9.00 -23.15
CA GLU A 92 -1.71 7.87 -22.24
C GLU A 92 -0.94 8.17 -20.94
N GLY A 93 -1.56 7.78 -19.81
CA GLY A 93 -0.95 7.94 -18.50
C GLY A 93 -0.84 9.38 -18.02
N ILE A 94 -1.69 10.28 -18.53
CA ILE A 94 -1.82 11.66 -18.03
C ILE A 94 -3.11 11.81 -17.21
N PHE A 95 -2.98 12.33 -16.00
CA PHE A 95 -4.10 12.69 -15.14
C PHE A 95 -4.84 13.90 -15.71
N ALA A 96 -6.09 13.68 -16.10
CA ALA A 96 -6.95 14.74 -16.59
C ALA A 96 -8.43 14.42 -16.38
N PHE A 97 -9.23 15.46 -16.19
CA PHE A 97 -10.67 15.37 -16.28
C PHE A 97 -11.10 15.33 -17.73
N ARG A 98 -11.90 14.33 -18.09
CA ARG A 98 -12.54 14.19 -19.39
C ARG A 98 -13.90 14.85 -19.37
N ASN A 99 -14.20 15.68 -20.37
CA ASN A 99 -15.54 16.25 -20.54
C ASN A 99 -16.52 15.14 -20.94
N VAL A 100 -17.66 15.09 -20.26
CA VAL A 100 -18.69 14.05 -20.47
C VAL A 100 -20.09 14.63 -20.46
N THR A 101 -21.01 13.91 -21.10
CA THR A 101 -22.45 14.15 -20.95
C THR A 101 -22.93 13.74 -19.56
N GLU A 102 -24.17 14.08 -19.20
CA GLU A 102 -24.80 13.60 -17.96
C GLU A 102 -24.84 12.07 -17.85
N GLY A 103 -24.82 11.36 -18.99
CA GLY A 103 -24.72 9.89 -19.05
C GLY A 103 -23.29 9.34 -19.01
N GLY A 104 -22.28 10.17 -18.76
CA GLY A 104 -20.88 9.75 -18.67
C GLY A 104 -20.18 9.49 -20.01
N ILE A 105 -20.80 9.85 -21.13
CA ILE A 105 -20.25 9.65 -22.48
C ILE A 105 -19.28 10.80 -22.80
N ASP A 106 -18.08 10.48 -23.31
CA ASP A 106 -17.10 11.49 -23.76
C ASP A 106 -17.69 12.36 -24.87
N THR A 107 -17.62 13.68 -24.68
CA THR A 107 -18.21 14.67 -25.58
C THR A 107 -17.30 15.12 -26.71
N GLY A 108 -15.99 14.81 -26.66
CA GLY A 108 -15.03 15.46 -27.57
C GLY A 108 -14.28 16.65 -26.96
N GLY A 109 -14.72 17.18 -25.82
CA GLY A 109 -14.16 18.40 -25.23
C GLY A 109 -12.70 18.29 -24.80
N ASN A 110 -12.05 19.44 -24.64
CA ASN A 110 -10.69 19.55 -24.13
C ASN A 110 -10.61 18.99 -22.69
N PRO A 111 -9.70 18.04 -22.40
CA PRO A 111 -9.50 17.53 -21.05
C PRO A 111 -8.79 18.57 -20.16
N ILE A 112 -9.11 18.58 -18.86
CA ILE A 112 -8.50 19.49 -17.88
C ILE A 112 -7.40 18.73 -17.12
N PRO A 113 -6.10 19.07 -17.32
CA PRO A 113 -5.01 18.37 -16.65
C PRO A 113 -4.97 18.69 -15.16
N PHE A 114 -4.53 17.73 -14.36
CA PHE A 114 -4.28 17.93 -12.94
C PHE A 114 -3.13 17.06 -12.43
N ARG A 115 -2.44 17.54 -11.39
CA ARG A 115 -1.43 16.79 -10.67
C ARG A 115 -2.06 16.09 -9.47
N LEU A 116 -1.48 14.96 -9.08
CA LEU A 116 -1.74 14.35 -7.79
C LEU A 116 -0.62 14.74 -6.84
N VAL A 117 -1.01 15.07 -5.61
CA VAL A 117 -0.06 15.28 -4.52
C VAL A 117 -0.46 14.36 -3.39
N VAL A 118 0.47 13.50 -2.99
CA VAL A 118 0.32 12.60 -1.85
C VAL A 118 1.11 13.19 -0.69
N ARG A 119 0.43 13.42 0.42
CA ARG A 119 1.04 13.96 1.64
C ARG A 119 0.89 12.96 2.78
N ASP A 120 1.98 12.74 3.48
CA ASP A 120 1.99 11.98 4.72
C ASP A 120 1.48 12.84 5.89
N SER A 121 0.73 12.24 6.81
CA SER A 121 0.32 12.87 8.07
C SER A 121 1.50 13.32 8.96
N LEU A 122 2.67 12.68 8.83
CA LEU A 122 3.89 13.05 9.57
C LEU A 122 4.72 14.15 8.88
N ASP A 123 4.18 14.76 7.80
CA ASP A 123 4.74 15.92 7.09
C ASP A 123 6.18 15.71 6.58
N LEU A 124 6.49 14.47 6.16
CA LEU A 124 7.78 14.07 5.58
C LEU A 124 8.01 14.61 4.15
N GLY A 125 7.11 15.45 3.65
CA GLY A 125 7.15 16.06 2.32
C GLY A 125 5.98 15.67 1.42
N ASP A 126 5.75 16.50 0.40
CA ASP A 126 4.77 16.25 -0.65
C ASP A 126 5.43 15.41 -1.76
N ILE A 127 4.79 14.30 -2.14
CA ILE A 127 5.16 13.55 -3.34
C ILE A 127 4.16 13.90 -4.44
N SER A 128 4.66 14.49 -5.52
CA SER A 128 3.84 14.88 -6.67
C SER A 128 4.44 14.40 -7.98
N ASN A 129 3.61 14.38 -9.01
CA ASN A 129 3.92 14.10 -10.40
C ASN A 129 4.03 15.41 -11.19
N ASP A 130 5.23 15.98 -11.31
CA ASP A 130 5.42 17.24 -12.06
C ASP A 130 4.99 17.12 -13.53
N GLU A 131 5.08 15.92 -14.11
CA GLU A 131 4.68 15.60 -15.50
C GLU A 131 3.21 15.18 -15.66
N PHE A 132 2.36 15.31 -14.64
CA PHE A 132 0.95 14.87 -14.69
C PHE A 132 0.77 13.35 -14.88
N ARG A 133 1.82 12.54 -14.66
CA ARG A 133 1.83 11.08 -14.83
C ARG A 133 1.58 10.33 -13.53
N SER A 134 1.79 9.01 -13.49
CA SER A 134 1.65 8.23 -12.26
C SER A 134 2.48 8.76 -11.10
N VAL A 135 1.95 8.65 -9.88
CA VAL A 135 2.68 8.88 -8.64
C VAL A 135 3.06 7.52 -8.05
N ALA A 136 4.32 7.36 -7.64
CA ALA A 136 4.78 6.19 -6.89
C ALA A 136 5.41 6.68 -5.58
N LYS A 137 4.98 6.09 -4.46
CA LYS A 137 5.42 6.44 -3.11
C LYS A 137 5.62 5.17 -2.30
N ASN A 138 6.76 5.03 -1.65
CA ASN A 138 6.93 4.01 -0.63
C ASN A 138 6.03 4.35 0.58
N ILE A 139 5.26 3.36 1.04
CA ILE A 139 4.31 3.54 2.13
C ILE A 139 4.69 2.67 3.32
N GLY A 140 4.38 3.18 4.51
CA GLY A 140 4.65 2.52 5.77
C GLY A 140 5.86 3.11 6.46
N ILE A 141 5.63 3.59 7.68
CA ILE A 141 6.68 4.05 8.60
C ILE A 141 6.80 3.03 9.72
N LEU A 142 8.02 2.59 10.01
CA LEU A 142 8.26 1.59 11.05
C LEU A 142 8.00 2.23 12.42
N ILE A 143 6.91 1.81 13.07
CA ILE A 143 6.53 2.23 14.42
C ILE A 143 6.56 1.00 15.33
N GLY A 144 7.69 0.83 16.04
CA GLY A 144 7.95 -0.38 16.83
C GLY A 144 8.31 -1.56 15.93
N SER A 145 7.43 -2.57 15.86
CA SER A 145 7.63 -3.78 15.05
C SER A 145 6.65 -3.88 13.86
N ARG A 146 6.01 -2.77 13.49
CA ARG A 146 4.96 -2.72 12.46
C ARG A 146 5.10 -1.47 11.61
N TYR A 147 4.68 -1.55 10.35
CA TYR A 147 4.54 -0.40 9.49
C TYR A 147 3.14 0.21 9.63
N GLN A 148 3.10 1.53 9.78
CA GLN A 148 1.87 2.30 9.79
C GLN A 148 2.09 3.59 9.02
N GLU A 149 1.08 4.03 8.26
CA GLU A 149 1.10 5.32 7.59
C GLU A 149 -0.31 5.81 7.34
N ASN A 150 -0.57 7.08 7.67
CA ASN A 150 -1.79 7.76 7.28
C ASN A 150 -1.42 8.92 6.36
N GLY A 151 -2.21 9.14 5.32
CA GLY A 151 -1.93 10.21 4.38
C GLY A 151 -3.17 10.75 3.68
N THR A 152 -2.94 11.78 2.88
CA THR A 152 -3.97 12.51 2.16
C THR A 152 -3.57 12.68 0.70
N ILE A 153 -4.50 12.45 -0.20
CA ILE A 153 -4.33 12.61 -1.64
C ILE A 153 -5.05 13.89 -2.06
N PHE A 154 -4.32 14.76 -2.76
CA PHE A 154 -4.82 16.01 -3.30
C PHE A 154 -4.78 16.00 -4.82
N VAL A 155 -5.77 16.64 -5.42
CA VAL A 155 -5.73 17.12 -6.80
C VAL A 155 -5.19 18.55 -6.79
N ALA A 156 -4.16 18.82 -7.58
CA ALA A 156 -3.59 20.15 -7.74
C ALA A 156 -3.69 20.59 -9.21
N PHE A 157 -4.32 21.74 -9.45
CA PHE A 157 -4.40 22.29 -10.80
C PHE A 157 -3.18 23.16 -11.11
N PRO A 158 -2.73 23.20 -12.38
CA PRO A 158 -1.68 24.13 -12.76
C PRO A 158 -2.14 25.58 -12.57
N THR A 159 -1.17 26.45 -12.41
CA THR A 159 -1.34 27.90 -12.23
C THR A 159 -1.51 28.60 -13.59
N MET A 160 -2.04 29.83 -13.58
CA MET A 160 -2.11 30.66 -14.79
C MET A 160 -0.71 30.93 -15.38
N SER A 161 0.32 31.05 -14.53
CA SER A 161 1.72 31.18 -14.98
C SER A 161 2.27 29.93 -15.69
N GLU A 162 1.69 28.77 -15.42
CA GLU A 162 1.97 27.51 -16.13
C GLU A 162 1.11 27.36 -17.39
N GLY A 163 0.34 28.39 -17.76
CA GLY A 163 -0.52 28.39 -18.94
C GLY A 163 -1.90 27.78 -18.72
N PHE A 164 -2.33 27.56 -17.47
CA PHE A 164 -3.66 27.05 -17.19
C PHE A 164 -4.71 28.16 -17.27
N ASP A 165 -5.61 28.07 -18.25
CA ASP A 165 -6.78 28.95 -18.40
C ASP A 165 -8.07 28.12 -18.45
N ILE A 166 -8.93 28.30 -17.44
CA ILE A 166 -10.19 27.54 -17.35
C ILE A 166 -11.16 27.87 -18.51
N THR A 167 -10.99 29.02 -19.16
CA THR A 167 -11.87 29.46 -20.24
C THR A 167 -11.63 28.72 -21.56
N GLU A 168 -10.53 27.98 -21.67
CA GLU A 168 -10.22 27.10 -22.82
C GLU A 168 -11.03 25.79 -22.82
N PHE A 169 -11.80 25.55 -21.75
CA PHE A 169 -12.59 24.34 -21.55
C PHE A 169 -14.07 24.62 -21.67
N SER A 170 -14.78 23.67 -22.29
CA SER A 170 -16.23 23.75 -22.48
C SER A 170 -16.98 23.68 -21.16
N SER A 171 -18.10 24.41 -21.04
CA SER A 171 -19.03 24.21 -19.94
C SER A 171 -19.63 22.80 -19.98
N GLY A 172 -19.76 22.14 -18.82
CA GLY A 172 -20.42 20.84 -18.72
C GLY A 172 -19.86 19.99 -17.59
N SER A 173 -20.15 18.68 -17.66
CA SER A 173 -19.69 17.71 -16.67
C SER A 173 -18.31 17.18 -17.02
N TYR A 174 -17.53 16.90 -16.00
CA TYR A 174 -16.16 16.43 -16.11
C TYR A 174 -15.94 15.28 -15.14
N ILE A 175 -15.28 14.21 -15.61
CA ILE A 175 -14.94 13.06 -14.78
C ILE A 175 -13.46 12.75 -14.88
N ALA A 176 -12.87 12.35 -13.76
CA ALA A 176 -11.55 11.75 -13.69
C ALA A 176 -11.66 10.42 -12.95
N SER A 177 -10.69 9.54 -13.18
CA SER A 177 -10.56 8.29 -12.44
C SER A 177 -9.11 8.10 -12.07
N ILE A 178 -8.87 7.59 -10.87
CA ILE A 178 -7.55 7.33 -10.33
C ILE A 178 -7.55 5.86 -9.91
N PHE A 179 -6.62 5.10 -10.46
CA PHE A 179 -6.36 3.74 -10.06
C PHE A 179 -5.31 3.74 -8.95
N VAL A 180 -5.58 3.01 -7.87
CA VAL A 180 -4.73 2.93 -6.69
C VAL A 180 -4.28 1.49 -6.52
N GLU A 181 -2.97 1.28 -6.50
CA GLU A 181 -2.35 -0.02 -6.30
C GLU A 181 -1.40 0.05 -5.11
N VAL A 182 -1.37 -1.02 -4.31
CA VAL A 182 -0.34 -1.22 -3.28
C VAL A 182 0.42 -2.48 -3.64
N LEU A 183 1.70 -2.31 -3.94
CA LEU A 183 2.63 -3.38 -4.29
C LEU A 183 3.48 -3.72 -3.07
N ALA A 184 3.89 -4.98 -2.98
CA ALA A 184 4.76 -5.51 -1.94
C ALA A 184 5.92 -6.26 -2.61
N ASP A 185 7.14 -5.88 -2.28
CA ASP A 185 8.39 -6.50 -2.75
C ASP A 185 9.09 -7.28 -1.62
#